data_AF-A0A9K3H7P7-F1
#
_entry.id   AF-A0A9K3H7P7-F1
#
_cell.length_a   1.000
_cell.length_b   1.000
_cell.length_c   1.000
_cell.angle_alpha   90.00
_cell.angle_beta   90.00
_cell.angle_gamma   90.00
#
_symmetry.space_group_name_H-M   'P 1'
#
loop_
_entity.id
_entity.type
_entity.pdbx_description
1 polymer ?
#
loop_
_entity_poly.entity_id
_entity_poly.type
_entity_poly.pdbx_seq_one_letter_code
_entity_poly.pdbx_strand_id
1 'polypeptide(L)'
;MEKLGFAMIVDEIFTRLPAKAIGRLKCVSKDFRNELSTHMFEMMHSCRIRNSPHKKFLSLQDMSIVVDNVIGGNLDVVTSKTITFPDNVNPTFLRILASFNGLLLVCNEQTCCELILWNPTTRRHKLLSNDYFCHWYGRNCDTGGMYFDETNDLKVLHIKYFLMSLLLVFIHDVVRRGEK
;
A
#
# COMPACT_ATOMS: atom_id res chain seq x y z
N MET A 1 15.84 -26.77 -21.74
CA MET A 1 16.96 -26.04 -21.10
C MET A 1 16.62 -24.57 -20.75
N GLU A 2 15.36 -24.13 -20.85
CA GLU A 2 15.01 -22.68 -20.79
C GLU A 2 14.47 -22.19 -19.43
N LYS A 3 13.90 -23.07 -18.60
CA LYS A 3 13.26 -22.66 -17.32
C LYS A 3 14.23 -22.08 -16.29
N LEU A 4 15.47 -22.59 -16.22
CA LEU A 4 16.47 -22.12 -15.25
C LEU A 4 16.93 -20.69 -15.57
N GLY A 5 17.08 -20.36 -16.85
CA GLY A 5 17.46 -19.02 -17.28
C GLY A 5 16.38 -17.99 -16.99
N PHE A 6 15.10 -18.34 -17.21
CA PHE A 6 14.00 -17.43 -16.93
C PHE A 6 13.86 -17.15 -15.42
N ALA A 7 13.89 -18.18 -14.57
CA ALA A 7 13.85 -18.00 -13.12
C ALA A 7 15.00 -17.11 -12.61
N MET A 8 16.22 -17.31 -13.11
CA MET A 8 17.36 -16.44 -12.78
C MET A 8 17.14 -14.98 -13.22
N ILE A 9 16.57 -14.73 -14.40
CA ILE A 9 16.26 -13.38 -14.86
C ILE A 9 15.23 -12.73 -13.92
N VAL A 10 14.19 -13.46 -13.54
CA VAL A 10 13.18 -12.95 -12.62
C VAL A 10 13.80 -12.60 -11.28
N ASP A 11 14.52 -13.53 -10.68
CA ASP A 11 15.07 -13.40 -9.33
C ASP A 11 16.20 -12.38 -9.26
N GLU A 12 17.09 -12.29 -10.25
CA GLU A 12 18.23 -11.37 -10.19
C GLU A 12 17.98 -10.01 -10.81
N ILE A 13 17.15 -9.94 -11.85
CA ILE A 13 16.91 -8.72 -12.59
C ILE A 13 15.55 -8.14 -12.22
N PHE A 14 14.46 -8.88 -12.45
CA PHE A 14 13.12 -8.29 -12.32
C PHE A 14 12.80 -7.89 -10.88
N THR A 15 13.16 -8.68 -9.87
CA THR A 15 12.97 -8.32 -8.45
C THR A 15 13.63 -7.00 -8.05
N ARG A 16 14.63 -6.50 -8.80
CA ARG A 16 15.32 -5.22 -8.54
C ARG A 16 14.74 -4.05 -9.33
N LEU A 17 13.89 -4.31 -10.33
CA LEU A 17 13.33 -3.25 -11.18
C LEU A 17 12.24 -2.47 -10.43
N PRO A 18 12.05 -1.17 -10.74
CA PRO A 18 10.94 -0.40 -10.19
C PRO A 18 9.57 -1.04 -10.48
N ALA A 19 8.61 -0.93 -9.55
CA ALA A 19 7.27 -1.51 -9.69
C ALA A 19 6.57 -1.11 -11.01
N LYS A 20 6.80 0.11 -11.50
CA LYS A 20 6.27 0.58 -12.80
C LYS A 20 6.83 -0.22 -13.98
N ALA A 21 8.11 -0.59 -13.95
CA ALA A 21 8.73 -1.42 -14.98
C ALA A 21 8.16 -2.84 -14.94
N ILE A 22 7.97 -3.41 -13.74
CA ILE A 22 7.31 -4.70 -13.55
C ILE A 22 5.90 -4.71 -14.12
N GLY A 23 5.11 -3.67 -13.85
CA GLY A 23 3.77 -3.53 -14.43
C GLY A 23 3.78 -3.58 -15.96
N ARG A 24 4.79 -3.01 -16.62
CA ARG A 24 4.96 -3.10 -18.08
C ARG A 24 5.42 -4.48 -18.54
N LEU A 25 6.32 -5.13 -17.80
CA LEU A 25 6.78 -6.49 -18.11
C LEU A 25 5.64 -7.52 -18.04
N LYS A 26 4.66 -7.34 -17.13
CA LYS A 26 3.43 -8.14 -17.11
C LYS A 26 2.61 -8.07 -18.41
N CYS A 27 2.83 -7.07 -19.26
CA CYS A 27 2.16 -6.91 -20.54
C CYS A 27 2.94 -7.53 -21.72
N VAL A 28 4.17 -8.00 -21.51
CA VAL A 28 5.05 -8.49 -22.60
C VAL A 28 4.67 -9.91 -23.04
N SER A 29 4.40 -10.82 -22.10
CA SER A 29 4.00 -12.20 -22.39
C SER A 29 3.11 -12.79 -21.29
N LYS A 30 2.40 -13.87 -21.61
CA LYS A 30 1.61 -14.62 -20.63
C LYS A 30 2.49 -15.22 -19.53
N ASP A 31 3.68 -15.70 -19.89
CA ASP A 31 4.63 -16.27 -18.94
C ASP A 31 5.12 -15.21 -17.95
N PHE A 32 5.47 -14.01 -18.44
CA PHE A 32 5.87 -12.89 -17.58
C PHE A 32 4.71 -12.47 -16.68
N ARG A 33 3.50 -12.38 -17.22
CA ARG A 33 2.32 -12.07 -16.42
C ARG A 33 2.11 -13.07 -15.29
N ASN A 34 2.22 -14.37 -15.58
CA ASN A 34 2.01 -15.44 -14.62
C ASN A 34 3.09 -15.41 -13.53
N GLU A 35 4.36 -15.34 -13.93
CA GLU A 35 5.50 -15.37 -13.01
C GLU A 35 5.55 -14.11 -12.11
N LEU A 36 5.40 -12.93 -12.71
CA LEU A 36 5.47 -11.65 -12.00
C LEU A 36 4.22 -11.35 -11.17
N SER A 37 3.17 -12.15 -11.29
CA SER A 37 1.96 -12.07 -10.45
C SER A 37 1.92 -13.14 -9.37
N THR A 38 3.00 -13.92 -9.21
CA THR A 38 3.13 -14.82 -8.08
C THR A 38 3.41 -14.05 -6.79
N HIS A 39 2.88 -14.56 -5.68
CA HIS A 39 3.14 -13.98 -4.36
C HIS A 39 4.63 -14.03 -3.99
N MET A 40 5.33 -15.11 -4.37
CA MET A 40 6.77 -15.26 -4.14
C MET A 40 7.55 -14.11 -4.80
N PHE A 41 7.24 -13.81 -6.07
CA PHE A 41 7.85 -12.67 -6.74
C PHE A 41 7.54 -11.35 -6.02
N GLU A 42 6.29 -11.10 -5.65
CA GLU A 42 5.89 -9.87 -4.96
C GLU A 42 6.61 -9.70 -3.61
N MET A 43 6.80 -10.77 -2.84
CA MET A 43 7.59 -10.75 -1.61
C MET A 43 9.06 -10.42 -1.88
N MET A 44 9.70 -11.14 -2.81
CA MET A 44 11.12 -10.92 -3.12
C MET A 44 11.36 -9.51 -3.66
N HIS A 45 10.50 -9.06 -4.58
CA HIS A 45 10.51 -7.71 -5.13
C HIS A 45 10.34 -6.64 -4.04
N SER A 46 9.37 -6.83 -3.13
CA SER A 46 9.15 -5.92 -1.99
C SER A 46 10.35 -5.86 -1.05
N CYS A 47 10.96 -7.01 -0.71
CA CYS A 47 12.15 -7.08 0.11
C CYS A 47 13.35 -6.35 -0.53
N ARG A 48 13.57 -6.54 -1.84
CA ARG A 48 14.67 -5.86 -2.55
C ARG A 48 14.43 -4.36 -2.67
N ILE A 49 13.21 -3.92 -2.98
CA ILE A 49 12.86 -2.49 -2.99
C ILE A 49 13.00 -1.86 -1.61
N ARG A 50 12.63 -2.57 -0.53
CA ARG A 50 12.81 -2.11 0.85
C ARG A 50 14.28 -1.87 1.21
N ASN A 51 15.23 -2.54 0.56
CA ASN A 51 16.65 -2.31 0.77
C ASN A 51 17.28 -1.34 -0.27
N SER A 52 16.50 -0.86 -1.24
CA SER A 52 16.99 0.10 -2.24
C SER A 52 17.33 1.46 -1.61
N PRO A 53 18.40 2.14 -2.04
CA PRO A 53 18.68 3.52 -1.63
C PRO A 53 17.66 4.52 -2.20
N HIS A 54 16.85 4.10 -3.18
CA HIS A 54 15.78 4.90 -3.78
C HIS A 54 14.47 4.65 -3.02
N LYS A 55 14.05 5.63 -2.24
CA LYS A 55 12.79 5.67 -1.50
C LYS A 55 11.88 6.75 -2.04
N LYS A 56 10.62 6.66 -1.62
CA LYS A 56 9.58 7.65 -1.85
C LYS A 56 9.24 8.27 -0.51
N PHE A 57 9.18 9.59 -0.45
CA PHE A 57 8.63 10.31 0.68
C PHE A 57 7.28 10.89 0.25
N LEU A 58 6.22 10.62 1.00
CA LEU A 58 4.88 11.14 0.73
C LEU A 58 4.53 12.13 1.84
N SER A 59 4.24 13.36 1.44
CA SER A 59 3.89 14.46 2.32
C SER A 59 2.45 14.90 2.06
N LEU A 60 1.66 14.98 3.12
CA LEU A 60 0.34 15.60 3.10
C LEU A 60 0.50 17.07 3.49
N GLN A 61 0.28 17.97 2.54
CA GLN A 61 0.34 19.42 2.72
C GLN A 61 -1.08 20.02 2.64
N ASP A 62 -1.26 21.25 3.11
CA ASP A 62 -2.58 21.88 3.26
C ASP A 62 -3.49 21.77 2.03
N MET A 63 -2.92 21.89 0.83
CA MET A 63 -3.67 21.87 -0.44
C MET A 63 -3.18 20.80 -1.42
N SER A 64 -2.16 20.01 -1.06
CA SER A 64 -1.56 19.08 -2.01
C SER A 64 -0.95 17.85 -1.35
N ILE A 65 -0.84 16.76 -2.11
CA ILE A 65 -0.08 15.60 -1.70
C ILE A 65 1.17 15.54 -2.57
N VAL A 66 2.33 15.62 -1.95
CA VAL A 66 3.61 15.65 -2.66
C VAL A 66 4.34 14.33 -2.45
N VAL A 67 4.86 13.79 -3.54
CA VAL A 67 5.69 12.59 -3.55
C VAL A 67 7.08 12.96 -4.05
N ASP A 68 8.03 12.90 -3.14
CA ASP A 68 9.44 13.17 -3.40
C ASP A 68 10.22 11.86 -3.50
N ASN A 69 11.35 11.90 -4.22
CA ASN A 69 12.31 10.82 -4.14
C ASN A 69 13.29 11.09 -3.00
N VAL A 70 13.67 10.04 -2.30
CA VAL A 70 14.75 10.08 -1.31
C VAL A 70 15.83 9.14 -1.80
N ILE A 71 17.03 9.67 -2.05
CA ILE A 71 18.15 8.92 -2.60
C ILE A 71 19.29 8.94 -1.60
N GLY A 72 19.62 7.78 -1.04
CA GLY A 72 20.71 7.69 -0.04
C GLY A 72 20.45 8.53 1.22
N GLY A 73 19.17 8.72 1.58
CA GLY A 73 18.77 9.53 2.74
C GLY A 73 18.55 11.02 2.43
N ASN A 74 18.92 11.50 1.24
CA ASN A 74 18.71 12.89 0.86
C ASN A 74 17.42 13.07 0.05
N LEU A 75 16.66 14.12 0.36
CA LEU A 75 15.45 14.48 -0.36
C LEU A 75 15.83 15.10 -1.72
N ASP A 76 15.41 14.46 -2.80
CA ASP A 76 15.53 15.00 -4.16
C ASP A 76 14.22 15.73 -4.53
N VAL A 77 14.21 17.02 -4.24
CA VAL A 77 13.07 17.92 -4.49
C VAL A 77 12.93 18.26 -5.99
N VAL A 78 13.96 18.04 -6.80
CA VAL A 78 13.90 18.33 -8.24
C VAL A 78 12.89 17.41 -8.94
N THR A 79 12.69 16.21 -8.40
CA THR A 79 11.81 15.19 -8.98
C THR A 79 10.47 15.05 -8.24
N SER A 80 10.11 16.03 -7.42
CA SER A 80 8.82 16.13 -6.71
C SER A 80 7.64 16.01 -7.65
N LYS A 81 6.62 15.26 -7.23
CA LYS A 81 5.37 15.08 -7.97
C LYS A 81 4.19 15.33 -7.07
N THR A 82 3.30 16.21 -7.49
CA THR A 82 2.00 16.35 -6.86
C THR A 82 1.06 15.25 -7.35
N ILE A 83 0.42 14.57 -6.41
CA ILE A 83 -0.67 13.63 -6.67
C ILE A 83 -1.93 14.13 -5.98
N THR A 84 -3.08 13.64 -6.45
CA THR A 84 -4.36 13.87 -5.81
C THR A 84 -4.79 12.62 -5.06
N PHE A 85 -5.45 12.81 -3.92
CA PHE A 85 -6.25 11.75 -3.33
C PHE A 85 -7.49 11.52 -4.21
N PRO A 86 -8.01 10.29 -4.30
CA PRO A 86 -9.31 10.03 -4.89
C PRO A 86 -10.40 10.92 -4.28
N ASP A 87 -11.46 11.23 -5.05
CA ASP A 87 -12.63 11.99 -4.59
C ASP A 87 -12.36 13.42 -4.10
N ASN A 88 -11.20 14.01 -4.45
CA ASN A 88 -10.83 15.39 -4.16
C ASN A 88 -10.90 15.78 -2.67
N VAL A 89 -10.68 14.82 -1.76
CA VAL A 89 -10.59 15.07 -0.32
C VAL A 89 -9.42 16.00 -0.03
N ASN A 90 -9.63 17.03 0.79
CA ASN A 90 -8.53 17.92 1.19
C ASN A 90 -7.52 17.12 2.04
N PRO A 91 -6.21 17.20 1.75
CA PRO A 91 -5.21 16.37 2.44
C PRO A 91 -5.15 16.57 3.96
N THR A 92 -5.60 17.72 4.48
CA THR A 92 -5.68 17.99 5.93
C THR A 92 -6.65 17.08 6.67
N PHE A 93 -7.63 16.50 5.97
CA PHE A 93 -8.55 15.50 6.53
C PHE A 93 -8.02 14.07 6.41
N LEU A 94 -6.88 13.86 5.76
CA LEU A 94 -6.32 12.53 5.59
C LEU A 94 -5.32 12.25 6.71
N ARG A 95 -5.53 11.13 7.40
CA ARG A 95 -4.58 10.61 8.38
C ARG A 95 -4.02 9.29 7.92
N ILE A 96 -2.69 9.19 7.80
CA ILE A 96 -2.01 7.93 7.51
C ILE A 96 -1.88 7.14 8.82
N LEU A 97 -2.50 5.96 8.86
CA LEU A 97 -2.47 5.07 10.03
C LEU A 97 -1.34 4.06 9.93
N ALA A 98 -1.11 3.51 8.74
CA ALA A 98 -0.07 2.53 8.52
C ALA A 98 0.41 2.57 7.06
N SER A 99 1.64 2.09 6.85
CA SER A 99 2.19 1.84 5.52
C SER A 99 2.71 0.41 5.44
N PHE A 100 2.40 -0.29 4.37
CA PHE A 100 2.87 -1.66 4.17
C PHE A 100 3.05 -1.97 2.68
N ASN A 101 4.26 -2.34 2.27
CA ASN A 101 4.63 -2.67 0.88
C ASN A 101 4.13 -1.65 -0.17
N GLY A 102 4.19 -0.35 0.17
CA GLY A 102 3.77 0.74 -0.73
C GLY A 102 2.26 0.99 -0.78
N LEU A 103 1.48 0.26 0.01
CA LEU A 103 0.09 0.56 0.33
C LEU A 103 0.01 1.39 1.61
N LEU A 104 -0.98 2.27 1.69
CA LEU A 104 -1.26 3.12 2.83
C LEU A 104 -2.65 2.80 3.36
N LEU A 105 -2.76 2.59 4.67
CA LEU A 105 -4.03 2.63 5.38
C LEU A 105 -4.27 4.08 5.80
N VAL A 106 -5.33 4.67 5.26
CA VAL A 106 -5.67 6.08 5.42
C VAL A 106 -7.03 6.18 6.08
N CYS A 107 -7.19 7.11 7.01
CA CYS A 107 -8.46 7.51 7.58
C CYS A 107 -8.88 8.85 6.97
N ASN A 108 -10.11 8.94 6.46
CA ASN A 108 -10.70 10.17 5.98
C ASN A 108 -11.56 10.84 7.06
N GLU A 109 -10.99 11.83 7.74
CA GLU A 109 -11.65 12.59 8.81
C GLU A 109 -12.82 13.45 8.29
N GLN A 110 -12.94 13.68 6.97
CA GLN A 110 -14.04 14.44 6.37
C GLN A 110 -15.33 13.61 6.29
N THR A 111 -15.22 12.29 6.10
CA THR A 111 -16.36 11.38 5.88
C THR A 111 -16.50 10.42 7.06
N CYS A 112 -16.81 10.95 8.24
CA CYS A 112 -17.06 10.15 9.44
C CYS A 112 -15.89 9.22 9.84
N CYS A 113 -14.65 9.51 9.44
CA CYS A 113 -13.46 8.69 9.70
C CYS A 113 -13.44 7.33 8.96
N GLU A 114 -13.86 7.32 7.69
CA GLU A 114 -13.77 6.15 6.81
C GLU A 114 -12.34 5.63 6.64
N LEU A 115 -12.16 4.31 6.74
CA LEU A 115 -10.89 3.64 6.47
C LEU A 115 -10.76 3.30 4.98
N ILE A 116 -9.64 3.71 4.39
CA ILE A 116 -9.35 3.57 2.97
C ILE A 116 -7.98 2.91 2.83
N LEU A 117 -7.93 1.83 2.04
CA LEU A 117 -6.67 1.30 1.56
C LEU A 117 -6.30 2.01 0.26
N TRP A 118 -5.17 2.71 0.25
CA TRP A 118 -4.74 3.53 -0.85
C TRP A 118 -3.36 3.12 -1.39
N ASN A 119 -3.24 3.01 -2.71
CA ASN A 119 -1.97 2.89 -3.41
C ASN A 119 -1.64 4.21 -4.11
N PRO A 120 -0.76 5.06 -3.54
CA PRO A 120 -0.43 6.36 -4.13
C PRO A 120 0.30 6.25 -5.48
N THR A 121 0.95 5.11 -5.76
CA THR A 121 1.67 4.89 -7.03
C THR A 121 0.71 4.60 -8.18
N THR A 122 -0.34 3.81 -7.93
CA THR A 122 -1.33 3.44 -8.94
C THR A 122 -2.57 4.33 -8.92
N ARG A 123 -2.72 5.18 -7.89
CA ARG A 123 -3.91 5.99 -7.59
C ARG A 123 -5.18 5.17 -7.36
N ARG A 124 -5.05 3.84 -7.21
CA ARG A 124 -6.16 2.96 -6.85
C ARG A 124 -6.39 3.02 -5.35
N HIS A 125 -7.65 2.96 -4.96
CA HIS A 125 -8.05 2.89 -3.57
C HIS A 125 -9.22 1.91 -3.40
N LYS A 126 -9.43 1.46 -2.17
CA LYS A 126 -10.57 0.64 -1.77
C LYS A 126 -11.07 1.13 -0.42
N LEU A 127 -12.35 1.47 -0.35
CA LEU A 127 -13.02 1.74 0.92
C LEU A 127 -13.16 0.44 1.71
N LEU A 128 -12.82 0.48 2.99
CA LEU A 128 -12.96 -0.65 3.91
C LEU A 128 -14.30 -0.50 4.67
N SER A 129 -15.40 -0.41 3.93
CA SER A 129 -16.75 -0.40 4.51
C SER A 129 -17.15 -1.83 4.88
N ASN A 130 -17.60 -2.05 6.11
CA ASN A 130 -18.38 -3.24 6.44
C ASN A 130 -19.50 -2.84 7.39
N ASP A 131 -20.65 -3.51 7.27
CA ASP A 131 -21.89 -3.24 8.02
C ASP A 131 -21.71 -3.36 9.55
N TYR A 132 -20.61 -3.97 10.01
CA TYR A 132 -20.23 -4.11 11.42
C TYR A 132 -19.48 -2.91 11.99
N PHE A 133 -18.97 -2.02 11.14
CA PHE A 133 -18.29 -0.82 11.60
C PHE A 133 -19.32 0.29 11.73
N CYS A 134 -19.67 0.62 12.97
CA CYS A 134 -20.03 1.98 13.24
C CYS A 134 -18.88 2.84 12.68
N HIS A 135 -19.20 3.70 11.71
CA HIS A 135 -18.26 4.30 10.76
C HIS A 135 -17.16 5.14 11.43
N TRP A 136 -17.25 5.34 12.74
CA TRP A 136 -16.34 6.15 13.52
C TRP A 136 -15.08 5.38 13.90
N TYR A 137 -14.02 5.53 13.10
CA TYR A 137 -12.66 5.45 13.63
C TYR A 137 -12.47 6.61 14.63
N GLY A 138 -12.27 6.26 15.89
CA GLY A 138 -12.07 7.22 16.96
C GLY A 138 -10.71 7.89 16.84
N ARG A 139 -10.67 9.12 16.32
CA ARG A 139 -9.45 9.90 16.04
C ARG A 139 -8.36 9.86 17.13
N ASN A 140 -8.77 9.83 18.39
CA ASN A 140 -7.88 9.94 19.55
C ASN A 140 -7.66 8.62 20.29
N CYS A 141 -8.37 7.57 19.91
CA CYS A 141 -8.39 6.31 20.64
C CYS A 141 -8.17 5.10 19.75
N ASP A 142 -8.30 5.20 18.43
CA ASP A 142 -8.14 4.06 17.54
C ASP A 142 -6.78 4.08 16.85
N THR A 143 -6.29 2.92 16.47
CA THR A 143 -5.13 2.78 15.58
C THR A 143 -5.33 1.61 14.63
N GLY A 144 -4.46 1.46 13.66
CA GLY A 144 -4.56 0.38 12.70
C GLY A 144 -3.21 -0.12 12.22
N GLY A 145 -3.23 -1.33 11.67
CA GLY A 145 -2.07 -2.00 11.11
C GLY A 145 -2.44 -2.77 9.86
N MET A 146 -1.43 -3.31 9.19
CA MET A 146 -1.60 -4.16 8.01
C MET A 146 -0.64 -5.33 8.10
N TYR A 147 -1.08 -6.51 7.69
CA TYR A 147 -0.25 -7.72 7.68
C TYR A 147 -0.75 -8.72 6.63
N PHE A 148 0.08 -9.70 6.26
CA PHE A 148 -0.36 -10.86 5.50
C PHE A 148 -0.67 -12.01 6.45
N ASP A 149 -1.79 -12.69 6.25
CA ASP A 149 -2.08 -13.93 6.97
C ASP A 149 -1.34 -15.15 6.37
N GLU A 150 -1.60 -16.33 6.92
CA GLU A 150 -1.00 -17.59 6.46
C GLU A 150 -1.39 -17.95 5.01
N THR A 151 -2.48 -17.38 4.50
CA THR A 151 -2.95 -17.57 3.12
C THR A 151 -2.37 -16.54 2.15
N ASN A 152 -1.52 -15.63 2.64
CA ASN A 152 -0.98 -14.48 1.91
C ASN A 152 -2.05 -13.49 1.43
N ASP A 153 -3.17 -13.41 2.13
CA ASP A 153 -4.17 -12.38 1.91
C ASP A 153 -3.86 -11.18 2.81
N LEU A 154 -3.91 -9.99 2.22
CA LEU A 154 -3.67 -8.76 2.96
C LEU A 154 -4.81 -8.56 3.95
N LYS A 155 -4.45 -8.41 5.22
CA LYS A 155 -5.36 -8.09 6.30
C LYS A 155 -5.08 -6.70 6.86
N VAL A 156 -6.14 -6.03 7.29
CA VAL A 156 -6.08 -4.76 8.02
C VAL A 156 -6.47 -5.02 9.47
N LEU A 157 -5.69 -4.52 10.41
CA LEU A 157 -6.02 -4.55 11.82
C LEU A 157 -6.62 -3.21 12.21
N HIS A 158 -7.78 -3.19 12.83
CA HIS A 158 -8.34 -2.00 13.47
C HIS A 158 -8.42 -2.24 14.97
N ILE A 159 -7.69 -1.42 15.73
CA ILE A 159 -7.63 -1.50 17.18
C ILE A 159 -8.43 -0.34 17.74
N LYS A 160 -9.49 -0.64 18.49
CA LYS A 160 -10.31 0.35 19.21
C LYS A 160 -9.97 0.35 20.69
N TYR A 161 -9.75 1.54 21.25
CA TYR A 161 -9.60 1.70 22.70
C TYR A 161 -10.89 2.30 23.27
N PHE A 162 -11.55 1.56 24.16
CA PHE A 162 -12.61 2.13 24.99
C PHE A 162 -12.01 2.68 26.28
N LEU A 163 -12.46 3.87 26.71
CA LEU A 163 -12.16 4.42 28.03
C LEU A 163 -12.45 3.34 29.10
N MET A 164 -11.40 2.91 29.80
CA MET A 164 -11.39 1.86 30.83
C MET A 164 -11.30 0.40 30.31
N SER A 165 -10.08 0.02 29.90
CA SER A 165 -9.51 -1.36 29.94
C SER A 165 -9.82 -2.33 28.79
N LEU A 166 -10.77 -2.07 27.89
CA LEU A 166 -11.09 -3.02 26.80
C LEU A 166 -10.41 -2.62 25.49
N LEU A 167 -9.48 -3.46 25.05
CA LEU A 167 -8.90 -3.42 23.70
C LEU A 167 -9.74 -4.33 22.79
N LEU A 168 -10.46 -3.75 21.83
CA LEU A 168 -11.14 -4.52 20.80
C LEU A 168 -10.27 -4.53 19.54
N VAL A 169 -9.95 -5.74 19.06
CA VAL A 169 -9.15 -5.96 17.87
C VAL A 169 -10.05 -6.52 16.77
N PHE A 170 -10.21 -5.77 15.69
CA PHE A 170 -10.95 -6.20 14.51
C PHE A 170 -9.98 -6.57 13.40
N ILE A 171 -10.19 -7.74 12.78
CA ILE A 171 -9.39 -8.24 11.66
C ILE A 171 -10.18 -8.09 10.35
N HIS A 172 -9.57 -7.29 9.49
CA HIS A 172 -9.91 -6.86 8.15
C HIS A 172 -9.53 -7.81 7.03
N ASP A 173 -10.45 -8.47 6.34
CA ASP A 173 -10.12 -9.07 5.03
C ASP A 173 -10.12 -7.99 3.95
N VAL A 174 -8.95 -7.63 3.40
CA VAL A 174 -8.87 -6.57 2.39
C VAL A 174 -9.28 -7.09 1.01
N VAL A 175 -8.99 -8.35 0.69
CA VAL A 175 -9.26 -8.95 -0.62
C VAL A 175 -9.61 -10.43 -0.46
N ARG A 176 -10.77 -10.84 -0.98
CA ARG A 176 -10.94 -12.21 -1.50
C ARG A 176 -10.41 -12.21 -2.93
N ARG A 177 -9.46 -13.08 -3.25
CA ARG A 177 -9.09 -13.36 -4.66
C ARG A 177 -10.34 -13.90 -5.38
N GLY A 178 -11.05 -13.07 -6.15
CA GLY A 178 -12.18 -13.57 -6.94
C GLY A 178 -13.18 -12.57 -7.51
N GLU A 179 -13.22 -11.32 -7.08
CA GLU A 179 -14.19 -10.37 -7.63
C GLU A 179 -13.63 -9.68 -8.88
N LYS A 180 -14.13 -10.16 -10.03
CA LYS A 180 -14.07 -9.52 -11.34
C LYS A 180 -15.02 -8.35 -11.42
#